data_AF-K2CMM1-F1
#
_entry.id   AF-K2CMM1-F1
#
_cell.length_a   1.000
_cell.length_b   1.000
_cell.length_c   1.000
_cell.angle_alpha   90.00
_cell.angle_beta   90.00
_cell.angle_gamma   90.00
#
_symmetry.space_group_name_H-M   'P 1'
#
loop_
_entity.id
_entity.type
_entity.pdbx_description
1 polymer ?
#
loop_
_entity_poly.entity_id
_entity_poly.type
_entity_poly.pdbx_seq_one_letter_code
_entity_poly.pdbx_strand_id
1 'polypeptide(L)'
;MKKFSLMMAFLLLTVCTAGYGAEVLYDDTHAQTAGNADWIPEGAYSEMADMLKENGFVISSLSKVADKKKISADLLSNYQAVILAEPNDPYADDEMKAILEFVHNGGGLFIIADHAGADRNNNGWDAVKAFNAFTPAFGFKFMDNMIYEAPLSGSINSSHPAMFGVRAVGAWAGSTMELVS
;
A
#
# COMPACT_ATOMS: atom_id res chain seq x y z
N MET A 1 -54.46 15.80 -29.87
CA MET A 1 -53.46 14.72 -30.06
C MET A 1 -52.32 15.35 -30.85
N LYS A 2 -51.08 15.51 -30.41
CA LYS A 2 -50.21 14.72 -29.53
C LYS A 2 -49.42 15.66 -28.61
N LYS A 3 -49.22 15.24 -27.35
CA LYS A 3 -48.43 15.93 -26.33
C LYS A 3 -46.95 15.79 -26.70
N PHE A 4 -46.26 16.88 -27.02
CA PHE A 4 -44.80 16.89 -27.07
C PHE A 4 -44.31 17.13 -25.64
N SER A 5 -44.04 16.03 -24.92
CA SER A 5 -43.45 16.08 -23.58
C SER A 5 -41.99 16.49 -23.73
N LEU A 6 -41.68 17.73 -23.37
CA LEU A 6 -40.32 18.23 -23.21
C LEU A 6 -39.72 17.55 -21.98
N MET A 7 -39.22 16.33 -22.14
CA MET A 7 -38.42 15.67 -21.11
C MET A 7 -37.04 16.32 -21.16
N MET A 8 -36.90 17.39 -20.36
CA MET A 8 -35.63 18.02 -20.04
C MET A 8 -34.77 16.94 -19.37
N ALA A 9 -33.98 16.23 -20.17
CA ALA A 9 -32.89 15.40 -19.66
C ALA A 9 -31.90 16.36 -19.00
N PHE A 10 -32.03 16.52 -17.68
CA PHE A 10 -30.96 17.04 -16.86
C PHE A 10 -29.84 15.99 -16.89
N LEU A 11 -29.07 16.01 -17.97
CA LEU A 11 -27.77 15.38 -18.03
C LEU A 11 -26.90 16.21 -17.10
N LEU A 12 -26.88 15.84 -15.82
CA LEU A 12 -25.89 16.34 -14.87
C LEU A 12 -24.55 15.78 -15.36
N LEU A 13 -23.94 16.45 -16.32
CA LEU A 13 -22.54 16.28 -16.64
C LEU A 13 -21.80 16.87 -15.43
N THR A 14 -21.69 16.09 -14.36
CA THR A 14 -20.58 16.24 -13.43
C THR A 14 -19.34 15.92 -14.24
N VAL A 15 -18.82 16.94 -14.93
CA VAL A 15 -17.40 17.03 -15.17
C VAL A 15 -16.81 17.21 -13.78
N CYS A 16 -16.63 16.10 -13.06
CA CYS A 16 -15.56 16.04 -12.09
C CYS A 16 -14.33 16.34 -12.92
N THR A 17 -13.87 17.58 -12.83
CA THR A 17 -12.49 17.89 -13.16
C THR A 17 -11.68 16.94 -12.29
N ALA A 18 -11.23 15.82 -12.85
CA ALA A 18 -10.11 15.04 -12.36
C ALA A 18 -8.88 15.95 -12.53
N GLY A 19 -8.84 17.01 -11.73
CA GLY A 19 -7.86 18.09 -11.79
C GLY A 19 -6.76 17.93 -10.74
N TYR A 20 -6.84 16.88 -9.92
CA TYR A 20 -5.80 16.48 -9.00
C TYR A 20 -5.56 14.99 -9.21
N GLY A 21 -4.29 14.64 -9.40
CA GLY A 21 -3.86 13.24 -9.34
C GLY A 21 -4.30 12.63 -8.02
N ALA A 22 -4.60 11.33 -8.02
CA ALA A 22 -4.93 10.66 -6.76
C ALA A 22 -3.73 10.76 -5.81
N GLU A 23 -3.98 11.28 -4.61
CA GLU A 23 -2.98 11.49 -3.56
C GLU A 23 -2.70 10.16 -2.86
N VAL A 24 -1.42 9.81 -2.81
CA VAL A 24 -0.92 8.57 -2.19
C VAL A 24 0.09 8.94 -1.11
N LEU A 25 -0.18 8.50 0.11
CA LEU A 25 0.75 8.65 1.22
C LEU A 25 1.75 7.49 1.21
N TYR A 26 3.04 7.77 1.28
CA TYR A 26 4.08 6.76 1.46
C TYR A 26 4.67 6.87 2.86
N ASP A 27 4.68 5.77 3.61
CA ASP A 27 5.33 5.70 4.92
C ASP A 27 6.85 5.53 4.79
N ASP A 28 7.58 6.56 5.22
CA ASP A 28 9.05 6.59 5.32
C ASP A 28 9.53 6.90 6.75
N THR A 29 8.70 6.63 7.76
CA THR A 29 8.97 7.00 9.16
C THR A 29 9.13 5.82 10.10
N HIS A 30 8.99 4.59 9.61
CA HIS A 30 9.10 3.34 10.37
C HIS A 30 10.39 2.59 10.01
N ALA A 31 11.50 3.34 10.03
CA ALA A 31 12.85 2.83 9.84
C ALA A 31 13.13 2.15 8.47
N GLN A 32 12.50 2.64 7.39
CA GLN A 32 12.75 2.21 6.01
C GLN A 32 14.19 2.43 5.54
N THR A 33 15.00 3.21 6.28
CA THR A 33 16.43 3.43 6.02
C THR A 33 17.34 2.79 7.07
N ALA A 34 16.85 1.79 7.82
CA ALA A 34 17.64 1.08 8.82
C ALA A 34 18.73 0.22 8.18
N GLY A 35 19.91 0.20 8.79
CA GLY A 35 21.03 -0.60 8.31
C GLY A 35 21.44 -0.24 6.88
N ASN A 36 21.32 -1.19 5.96
CA ASN A 36 21.59 -1.01 4.53
C ASN A 36 20.31 -0.80 3.69
N ALA A 37 19.13 -0.66 4.30
CA ALA A 37 17.90 -0.41 3.57
C ALA A 37 17.81 1.02 3.05
N ASP A 38 17.13 1.16 1.91
CA ASP A 38 16.73 2.40 1.28
C ASP A 38 15.31 2.25 0.70
N TRP A 39 14.41 1.66 1.50
CA TRP A 39 13.02 1.35 1.17
C TRP A 39 12.12 2.58 1.13
N ILE A 40 12.54 3.60 0.39
CA ILE A 40 11.90 4.91 0.26
C ILE A 40 11.69 5.27 -1.22
N PRO A 41 10.80 6.24 -1.53
CA PRO A 41 10.48 6.61 -2.92
C PRO A 41 11.65 7.20 -3.71
N GLU A 42 12.70 7.66 -3.04
CA GLU A 42 13.93 8.16 -3.67
C GLU A 42 15.06 7.10 -3.71
N GLY A 43 14.83 5.92 -3.13
CA GLY A 43 15.78 4.81 -3.05
C GLY A 43 15.34 3.62 -3.90
N ALA A 44 15.37 2.42 -3.32
CA ALA A 44 15.03 1.19 -4.01
C ALA A 44 13.59 1.13 -4.56
N TYR A 45 12.67 1.95 -4.05
CA TYR A 45 11.30 2.06 -4.57
C TYR A 45 11.10 3.22 -5.57
N SER A 46 12.19 3.82 -6.08
CA SER A 46 12.14 4.93 -7.02
C SER A 46 11.43 4.62 -8.34
N GLU A 47 11.67 3.45 -8.95
CA GLU A 47 10.98 3.09 -10.20
C GLU A 47 9.46 2.94 -10.00
N MET A 48 9.03 2.38 -8.86
CA MET A 48 7.61 2.34 -8.51
C MET A 48 7.04 3.75 -8.33
N ALA A 49 7.77 4.61 -7.63
CA ALA A 49 7.36 5.99 -7.39
C ALA A 49 7.25 6.78 -8.71
N ASP A 50 8.19 6.61 -9.62
CA ASP A 50 8.21 7.29 -10.92
C ASP A 50 7.08 6.78 -11.82
N MET A 51 6.87 5.46 -11.89
CA MET A 51 5.74 4.88 -12.62
C MET A 51 4.39 5.43 -12.10
N LEU A 52 4.20 5.50 -10.79
CA LEU A 52 2.98 6.08 -10.21
C LEU A 52 2.82 7.55 -10.60
N LYS A 53 3.89 8.36 -10.51
CA LYS A 53 3.85 9.78 -10.93
C LYS A 53 3.54 9.94 -12.42
N GLU A 54 4.16 9.13 -13.28
CA GLU A 54 3.91 9.10 -14.72
C GLU A 54 2.45 8.76 -15.06
N ASN A 55 1.79 7.99 -14.20
CA ASN A 55 0.37 7.65 -14.31
C ASN A 55 -0.56 8.64 -13.58
N GLY A 56 -0.03 9.80 -13.19
CA GLY A 56 -0.81 10.90 -12.64
C GLY A 56 -1.14 10.77 -11.15
N PHE A 57 -0.47 9.90 -10.40
CA PHE A 57 -0.55 9.88 -8.94
C PHE A 57 0.39 10.92 -8.33
N VAL A 58 0.00 11.47 -7.19
CA VAL A 58 0.87 12.34 -6.38
C VAL A 58 1.31 11.55 -5.17
N ILE A 59 2.62 11.42 -4.96
CA ILE A 59 3.18 10.67 -3.82
C ILE A 59 3.74 11.64 -2.81
N SER A 60 3.23 11.59 -1.59
CA SER A 60 3.71 12.37 -0.45
C SER A 60 4.38 11.46 0.57
N SER A 61 5.62 11.76 0.94
CA SER A 61 6.31 11.07 2.03
C SER A 61 5.76 11.51 3.38
N LEU A 62 5.42 10.56 4.25
CA LEU A 62 4.86 10.81 5.58
C LEU A 62 5.75 11.76 6.41
N SER A 63 7.07 11.59 6.34
CA SER A 63 8.06 12.43 7.02
C SER A 63 8.00 13.91 6.65
N LYS A 64 7.42 14.25 5.48
CA LYS A 64 7.33 15.61 4.95
C LYS A 64 5.98 16.27 5.24
N VAL A 65 4.92 15.48 5.45
CA VAL A 65 3.54 15.98 5.53
C VAL A 65 2.87 15.78 6.88
N ALA A 66 3.39 14.88 7.72
CA ALA A 66 2.76 14.52 8.98
C ALA A 66 3.37 15.23 10.19
N ASP A 67 2.50 15.70 11.07
CA ASP A 67 2.88 16.08 12.43
C ASP A 67 3.47 14.88 13.17
N LYS A 68 4.63 15.10 13.81
CA LYS A 68 5.35 14.07 14.58
C LYS A 68 5.69 12.80 13.79
N LYS A 69 5.66 12.83 12.46
CA LYS A 69 5.98 11.69 11.59
C LYS A 69 5.10 10.46 11.87
N LYS A 70 3.80 10.69 12.02
CA LYS A 70 2.85 9.67 12.46
C LYS A 70 1.63 9.63 11.57
N ILE A 71 1.12 8.43 11.28
CA ILE A 71 -0.13 8.25 10.56
C ILE A 71 -1.31 8.63 11.47
N SER A 72 -2.29 9.37 10.93
CA SER A 72 -3.52 9.72 11.66
C SER A 72 -4.72 9.70 10.72
N ALA A 73 -5.92 9.55 11.28
CA ALA A 73 -7.16 9.56 10.50
C ALA A 73 -7.35 10.90 9.76
N ASP A 74 -7.08 12.02 10.42
CA ASP A 74 -7.16 13.35 9.82
C ASP A 74 -6.19 13.49 8.64
N LEU A 75 -4.96 12.97 8.77
CA LEU A 75 -4.00 12.97 7.69
C LEU A 75 -4.48 12.10 6.52
N LEU A 76 -4.86 10.85 6.79
CA LEU A 76 -5.32 9.88 5.78
C LEU A 76 -6.56 10.36 5.02
N SER A 77 -7.40 11.21 5.63
CA SER A 77 -8.58 11.78 4.95
C SER A 77 -8.25 12.61 3.71
N ASN A 78 -6.99 13.03 3.54
CA ASN A 78 -6.51 13.77 2.37
C ASN A 78 -5.98 12.86 1.24
N TYR A 79 -5.90 11.54 1.47
CA TYR A 79 -5.29 10.58 0.55
C TYR A 79 -6.31 9.53 0.08
N GLN A 80 -6.06 8.96 -1.09
CA GLN A 80 -6.86 7.86 -1.66
C GLN A 80 -6.23 6.51 -1.38
N ALA A 81 -4.91 6.45 -1.16
CA ALA A 81 -4.22 5.25 -0.78
C ALA A 81 -3.02 5.54 0.14
N VAL A 82 -2.59 4.53 0.87
CA VAL A 82 -1.34 4.52 1.64
C VAL A 82 -0.46 3.34 1.22
N ILE A 83 0.84 3.59 1.07
CA ILE A 83 1.88 2.61 0.81
C ILE A 83 2.69 2.41 2.10
N LEU A 84 2.73 1.17 2.58
CA LEU A 84 3.57 0.76 3.71
C LEU A 84 4.60 -0.25 3.19
N ALA A 85 5.84 0.18 3.04
CA ALA A 85 6.89 -0.66 2.47
C ALA A 85 7.94 -0.97 3.53
N GLU A 86 8.06 -2.26 3.86
CA GLU A 86 9.13 -2.83 4.68
C GLU A 86 9.50 -2.06 5.98
N PRO A 87 8.53 -1.78 6.86
CA PRO A 87 8.82 -1.14 8.14
C PRO A 87 9.74 -2.02 8.99
N ASN A 88 10.71 -1.39 9.65
CA ASN A 88 11.61 -2.00 10.64
C ASN A 88 11.30 -1.53 12.07
N ASP A 89 10.34 -0.63 12.24
CA ASP A 89 9.77 -0.25 13.54
C ASP A 89 8.27 -0.59 13.57
N PRO A 90 7.70 -0.90 14.76
CA PRO A 90 6.26 -1.16 14.88
C PRO A 90 5.44 0.12 14.71
N TYR A 91 4.22 -0.02 14.18
CA TYR A 91 3.20 1.03 14.21
C TYR A 91 2.59 1.15 15.62
N ALA A 92 2.24 2.37 16.03
CA ALA A 92 1.49 2.57 17.27
C ALA A 92 0.02 2.12 17.12
N ASP A 93 -0.65 1.83 18.25
CA ASP A 93 -2.03 1.35 18.28
C ASP A 93 -3.02 2.26 17.54
N ASP A 94 -2.85 3.58 17.66
CA ASP A 94 -3.67 4.58 16.99
C ASP A 94 -3.37 4.71 15.49
N GLU A 95 -2.14 4.44 15.04
CA GLU A 95 -1.80 4.36 13.61
C GLU A 95 -2.47 3.14 12.98
N MET A 96 -2.30 1.97 13.61
CA MET A 96 -2.94 0.74 13.17
C MET A 96 -4.45 0.91 13.08
N LYS A 97 -5.07 1.52 14.09
CA LYS A 97 -6.50 1.84 14.07
C LYS A 97 -6.87 2.77 12.90
N ALA A 98 -6.11 3.83 12.67
CA ALA A 98 -6.37 4.77 11.57
C ALA A 98 -6.26 4.09 10.20
N ILE A 99 -5.27 3.21 10.00
CA ILE A 99 -5.08 2.43 8.77
C ILE A 99 -6.26 1.48 8.56
N LEU A 100 -6.65 0.72 9.59
CA LEU A 100 -7.78 -0.21 9.52
C LEU A 100 -9.08 0.51 9.15
N GLU A 101 -9.39 1.63 9.82
CA GLU A 101 -10.58 2.43 9.55
C GLU A 101 -10.54 3.05 8.15
N PHE A 102 -9.39 3.54 7.71
CA PHE A 102 -9.20 4.08 6.37
C PHE A 102 -9.53 3.04 5.28
N VAL A 103 -9.01 1.82 5.42
CA VAL A 103 -9.27 0.73 4.46
C VAL A 103 -10.73 0.28 4.50
N HIS A 104 -11.32 0.12 5.70
CA HIS A 104 -12.74 -0.22 5.82
C HIS A 104 -13.66 0.83 5.21
N ASN A 105 -13.23 2.10 5.19
CA ASN A 105 -13.96 3.21 4.59
C ASN A 105 -13.66 3.40 3.09
N GLY A 106 -12.96 2.45 2.45
CA GLY A 106 -12.72 2.43 1.01
C GLY A 106 -11.39 3.06 0.56
N GLY A 107 -10.50 3.42 1.49
CA GLY A 107 -9.14 3.82 1.19
C GLY A 107 -8.30 2.64 0.68
N GLY A 108 -7.39 2.90 -0.26
CA GLY A 108 -6.48 1.89 -0.79
C GLY A 108 -5.31 1.61 0.15
N LEU A 109 -4.91 0.34 0.27
CA LEU A 109 -3.71 -0.04 1.00
C LEU A 109 -2.82 -0.88 0.09
N PHE A 110 -1.55 -0.48 -0.04
CA PHE A 110 -0.52 -1.25 -0.70
C PHE A 110 0.59 -1.54 0.31
N ILE A 111 0.86 -2.81 0.59
CA ILE A 111 1.85 -3.23 1.58
C ILE A 111 2.91 -4.12 0.94
N ILE A 112 4.16 -3.93 1.35
CA ILE A 112 5.28 -4.77 0.93
C ILE A 112 5.98 -5.26 2.18
N ALA A 113 5.94 -6.57 2.41
CA ALA A 113 6.71 -7.23 3.45
C ALA A 113 7.87 -7.99 2.83
N ASP A 114 9.03 -7.91 3.49
CA ASP A 114 10.23 -8.65 3.15
C ASP A 114 10.07 -10.13 3.59
N HIS A 115 11.01 -10.64 4.37
CA HIS A 115 10.98 -11.96 4.98
C HIS A 115 11.04 -11.88 6.52
N ALA A 116 10.79 -13.04 7.15
CA ALA A 116 11.08 -13.26 8.55
C ALA A 116 12.56 -12.97 8.91
N GLY A 117 12.79 -12.25 10.00
CA GLY A 117 14.12 -11.95 10.51
C GLY A 117 14.83 -10.79 9.78
N ALA A 118 14.10 -10.02 8.97
CA ALA A 118 14.62 -8.86 8.25
C ALA A 118 14.75 -7.60 9.13
N ASP A 119 15.14 -7.77 10.39
CA ASP A 119 15.37 -6.70 11.37
C ASP A 119 16.73 -6.04 11.11
N ARG A 120 16.70 -4.83 10.56
CA ARG A 120 17.89 -4.08 10.11
C ARG A 120 18.42 -3.10 11.14
N ASN A 121 17.71 -2.90 12.26
CA ASN A 121 18.14 -2.00 13.35
C ASN A 121 18.29 -2.73 14.70
N ASN A 122 18.12 -4.05 14.73
CA ASN A 122 18.25 -4.94 15.87
C ASN A 122 17.30 -4.58 17.03
N ASN A 123 16.10 -4.07 16.73
CA ASN A 123 15.08 -3.71 17.74
C ASN A 123 14.07 -4.85 18.03
N GLY A 124 14.19 -5.99 17.33
CA GLY A 124 13.30 -7.14 17.40
C GLY A 124 12.05 -7.04 16.53
N TRP A 125 12.02 -6.15 15.54
CA TRP A 125 10.93 -5.96 14.58
C TRP A 125 11.42 -6.05 13.14
N ASP A 126 10.60 -6.71 12.33
CA ASP A 126 10.69 -6.74 10.88
C ASP A 126 9.28 -6.44 10.31
N ALA A 127 9.21 -6.31 8.99
CA ALA A 127 7.96 -5.99 8.30
C ALA A 127 6.86 -7.03 8.53
N VAL A 128 7.24 -8.32 8.57
CA VAL A 128 6.30 -9.43 8.82
C VAL A 128 5.63 -9.24 10.18
N LYS A 129 6.42 -9.00 11.22
CA LYS A 129 5.92 -8.80 12.58
C LYS A 129 5.14 -7.49 12.73
N ALA A 130 5.62 -6.39 12.13
CA ALA A 130 4.95 -5.10 12.17
C ALA A 130 3.56 -5.16 11.52
N PHE A 131 3.42 -5.80 10.35
CA PHE A 131 2.13 -5.93 9.68
C PHE A 131 1.21 -6.96 10.33
N ASN A 132 1.74 -8.05 10.86
CA ASN A 132 0.93 -9.07 11.55
C ASN A 132 0.26 -8.53 12.82
N ALA A 133 0.64 -7.36 13.32
CA ALA A 133 -0.04 -6.67 14.41
C ALA A 133 -1.47 -6.19 14.03
N PHE A 134 -1.76 -5.96 12.75
CA PHE A 134 -3.08 -5.44 12.31
C PHE A 134 -3.68 -6.12 11.08
N THR A 135 -2.88 -6.69 10.17
CA THR A 135 -3.39 -7.36 8.96
C THR A 135 -4.36 -8.54 9.21
N PRO A 136 -4.34 -9.25 10.36
CA PRO A 136 -5.39 -10.25 10.64
C PRO A 136 -6.81 -9.68 10.65
N ALA A 137 -6.98 -8.39 10.92
CA ALA A 137 -8.29 -7.73 10.83
C ALA A 137 -8.81 -7.63 9.37
N PHE A 138 -7.92 -7.77 8.38
CA PHE A 138 -8.26 -7.88 6.96
C PHE A 138 -8.44 -9.33 6.48
N GLY A 139 -8.32 -10.33 7.38
CA GLY A 139 -8.52 -11.73 7.01
C GLY A 139 -7.26 -12.44 6.48
N PHE A 140 -6.07 -11.86 6.60
CA PHE A 140 -4.81 -12.52 6.25
C PHE A 140 -3.68 -12.18 7.22
N LYS A 141 -2.60 -12.95 7.17
CA LYS A 141 -1.33 -12.62 7.83
C LYS A 141 -0.15 -13.03 6.95
N PHE A 142 1.01 -12.43 7.19
CA PHE A 142 2.28 -12.88 6.64
C PHE A 142 2.82 -14.07 7.43
N MET A 143 3.40 -15.03 6.72
CA MET A 143 4.06 -16.17 7.31
C MET A 143 5.44 -15.80 7.80
N ASP A 144 5.82 -16.38 8.94
CA ASP A 144 7.17 -16.29 9.49
C ASP A 144 8.12 -17.20 8.69
N ASN A 145 8.39 -16.83 7.43
CA ASN A 145 9.23 -17.58 6.51
C ASN A 145 10.08 -16.68 5.60
N MET A 146 11.01 -17.32 4.90
CA MET A 146 11.87 -16.73 3.88
C MET A 146 11.90 -17.70 2.70
N ILE A 147 11.40 -17.28 1.55
CA ILE A 147 11.36 -18.09 0.33
C ILE A 147 12.34 -17.57 -0.73
N TYR A 148 12.92 -18.51 -1.47
CA TYR A 148 13.71 -18.26 -2.68
C TYR A 148 13.19 -19.15 -3.79
N GLU A 149 12.51 -18.57 -4.76
CA GLU A 149 11.85 -19.33 -5.83
C GLU A 149 11.72 -18.48 -7.09
N ALA A 150 12.19 -19.00 -8.23
CA ALA A 150 12.07 -18.33 -9.52
C ALA A 150 11.93 -19.37 -10.66
N PRO A 151 10.82 -19.38 -11.41
CA PRO A 151 9.60 -18.61 -11.17
C PRO A 151 8.84 -19.13 -9.94
N LEU A 152 8.15 -18.25 -9.23
CA LEU A 152 7.14 -18.61 -8.25
C LEU A 152 6.09 -19.50 -8.91
N SER A 153 5.84 -20.65 -8.29
CA SER A 153 4.74 -21.53 -8.62
C SER A 153 3.42 -21.00 -8.03
N GLY A 154 2.28 -21.47 -8.56
CA GLY A 154 0.96 -21.10 -8.08
C GLY A 154 0.05 -20.54 -9.16
N SER A 155 -1.25 -20.76 -8.98
CA SER A 155 -2.27 -20.36 -9.97
C SER A 155 -2.36 -18.83 -10.12
N ILE A 156 -2.11 -18.07 -9.03
CA ILE A 156 -2.23 -16.60 -9.02
C ILE A 156 -1.34 -15.91 -10.07
N ASN A 157 -0.18 -16.50 -10.36
CA ASN A 157 0.79 -15.99 -11.33
C ASN A 157 0.31 -16.07 -12.79
N SER A 158 -0.80 -16.77 -13.04
CA SER A 158 -1.36 -16.96 -14.37
C SER A 158 -2.82 -16.50 -14.52
N SER A 159 -3.53 -16.29 -13.41
CA SER A 159 -4.99 -16.03 -13.42
C SER A 159 -5.38 -14.65 -12.92
N HIS A 160 -4.50 -13.93 -12.23
CA HIS A 160 -4.85 -12.64 -11.64
C HIS A 160 -4.69 -11.48 -12.64
N PRO A 161 -5.63 -10.51 -12.71
CA PRO A 161 -5.54 -9.39 -13.65
C PRO A 161 -4.25 -8.55 -13.53
N ALA A 162 -3.70 -8.41 -12.32
CA ALA A 162 -2.41 -7.73 -12.10
C ALA A 162 -1.21 -8.44 -12.75
N MET A 163 -1.38 -9.70 -13.17
CA MET A 163 -0.36 -10.50 -13.85
C MET A 163 -0.45 -10.40 -15.38
N PHE A 164 -1.36 -9.58 -15.93
CA PHE A 164 -1.48 -9.44 -17.38
C PHE A 164 -0.15 -8.93 -17.99
N GLY A 165 0.41 -9.69 -18.92
CA GLY A 165 1.69 -9.38 -19.55
C GLY A 165 2.93 -9.77 -18.74
N VAL A 166 2.76 -10.21 -17.48
CA VAL A 166 3.85 -10.75 -16.65
C VAL A 166 4.10 -12.20 -17.05
N ARG A 167 5.36 -12.53 -17.40
CA ARG A 167 5.73 -13.90 -17.84
C ARG A 167 6.13 -14.81 -16.69
N ALA A 168 6.75 -14.24 -15.66
CA ALA A 168 7.24 -14.94 -14.48
C ALA A 168 7.47 -13.91 -13.36
N VAL A 169 7.32 -14.35 -12.11
CA VAL A 169 7.73 -13.61 -10.91
C VAL A 169 8.73 -14.49 -10.17
N GLY A 170 9.75 -13.90 -9.58
CA GLY A 170 10.63 -14.60 -8.64
C GLY A 170 10.58 -13.93 -7.27
N ALA A 171 10.81 -14.71 -6.23
CA ALA A 171 11.07 -14.22 -4.88
C ALA A 171 12.52 -14.49 -4.51
N TRP A 172 13.20 -13.46 -4.02
CA TRP A 172 14.49 -13.55 -3.36
C TRP A 172 14.32 -12.99 -1.96
N ALA A 173 14.22 -13.89 -0.98
CA ALA A 173 13.93 -13.53 0.40
C ALA A 173 12.52 -12.94 0.59
N GLY A 174 11.49 -13.60 0.07
CA GLY A 174 10.09 -13.18 0.29
C GLY A 174 9.42 -13.87 1.48
N SER A 175 8.31 -13.30 1.96
CA SER A 175 7.35 -13.99 2.84
C SER A 175 6.08 -14.37 2.07
N THR A 176 5.46 -15.49 2.44
CA THR A 176 4.14 -15.89 1.91
C THR A 176 3.02 -15.37 2.80
N MET A 177 1.79 -15.27 2.29
CA MET A 177 0.61 -14.94 3.09
C MET A 177 -0.27 -16.18 3.33
N GLU A 178 -0.97 -16.20 4.46
CA GLU A 178 -2.08 -17.13 4.71
C GLU A 178 -3.35 -16.36 5.05
N LEU A 179 -4.51 -16.92 4.67
CA LEU A 179 -5.81 -16.40 5.08
C LEU A 179 -6.09 -16.84 6.53
N VAL A 180 -6.56 -15.92 7.37
CA VAL A 180 -7.06 -16.24 8.71
C VAL A 180 -8.58 -16.41 8.62
N SER A 181 -9.04 -17.63 8.91
CA SER A 181 -10.46 -18.06 8.88
C SER A 181 -11.24 -17.61 10.11
#